data_AF-A0A914H6I5-F1
#
_entry.id   AF-A0A914H6I5-F1
#
_cell.length_a   1.000
_cell.length_b   1.000
_cell.length_c   1.000
_cell.angle_alpha   90.00
_cell.angle_beta   90.00
_cell.angle_gamma   90.00
#
_symmetry.space_group_name_H-M   'P 1'
#
loop_
_entity.id
_entity.type
_entity.pdbx_description
1 polymer ?
#
loop_
_entity_poly.entity_id
_entity_poly.type
_entity_poly.pdbx_seq_one_letter_code
_entity_poly.pdbx_strand_id
1 'polypeptide(L)'
;MSVDLNNNSLYAEFKDARPSWALNFIEYRMAATITSLSVFGMGGIAISMFFTGIDRLFCVVAAEMHSKIDKRLYLGTITIICAIFCAMLIYTLFLTAQLLAGVMITGCIVDIVQGPSGNFFALTTLYINLVTSAVYAIVGIAVRMKTASSIAPQSATNRRILRCLFAIIALNMGGYILNTGYVVLLRPAITWPVTAWFWQVITAIPLNISAASNGPILYFTSSEYRREFHSAFPCVFQKASKPTQRMLKTITLKRKVADMPKLKIHSF
;
A
#
# COMPACT_ATOMS: atom_id res chain seq x y z
N MET A 1 -31.27 -9.81 4.83
CA MET A 1 -30.22 -10.58 5.53
C MET A 1 -29.99 -9.89 6.86
N SER A 2 -30.71 -10.32 7.91
CA SER A 2 -30.48 -9.85 9.28
C SER A 2 -29.20 -10.51 9.77
N VAL A 3 -28.13 -9.74 9.89
CA VAL A 3 -26.89 -10.20 10.53
C VAL A 3 -27.22 -10.34 12.01
N ASP A 4 -27.29 -11.59 12.50
CA ASP A 4 -27.48 -11.86 13.92
C ASP A 4 -26.35 -11.20 14.72
N LEU A 5 -26.70 -10.15 15.47
CA LEU A 5 -25.81 -9.47 16.42
C LEU A 5 -25.49 -10.33 17.67
N ASN A 6 -25.74 -11.64 17.61
CA ASN A 6 -25.66 -12.54 18.76
C ASN A 6 -24.22 -13.00 19.09
N ASN A 7 -23.20 -12.39 18.51
CA ASN A 7 -21.79 -12.57 18.92
C ASN A 7 -21.43 -11.84 20.24
N ASN A 8 -22.40 -11.19 20.90
CA ASN A 8 -22.20 -10.51 22.17
C ASN A 8 -22.02 -11.46 23.36
N SER A 9 -22.34 -12.76 23.23
CA SER A 9 -22.18 -13.74 24.32
C SER A 9 -20.72 -13.91 24.77
N LEU A 10 -19.77 -13.81 23.84
CA LEU A 10 -18.35 -13.97 24.11
C LEU A 10 -17.75 -12.81 24.92
N TYR A 11 -18.38 -11.63 24.88
CA TYR A 11 -17.92 -10.44 25.60
C TYR A 11 -18.61 -10.26 26.97
N ALA A 12 -19.78 -10.88 27.18
CA ALA A 12 -20.51 -10.80 28.43
C ALA A 12 -19.82 -11.60 29.56
N GLU A 13 -19.12 -12.69 29.23
CA GLU A 13 -18.50 -13.61 30.20
C GLU A 13 -17.23 -13.05 30.86
N PHE A 14 -16.63 -11.98 30.31
CA PHE A 14 -15.38 -11.39 30.82
C PHE A 14 -15.59 -10.22 31.80
N LYS A 15 -16.82 -9.91 32.20
CA LYS A 15 -17.12 -8.69 32.96
C LYS A 15 -16.75 -8.78 34.46
N ASP A 16 -16.77 -9.97 35.06
CA ASP A 16 -16.77 -10.12 36.54
C ASP A 16 -15.49 -10.68 37.17
N ALA A 17 -14.43 -10.92 36.39
CA ALA A 17 -13.12 -11.25 36.94
C ALA A 17 -12.08 -10.37 36.24
N ARG A 18 -11.43 -9.45 36.98
CA ARG A 18 -10.23 -8.73 36.49
C ARG A 18 -8.96 -9.28 37.14
N PRO A 19 -8.50 -10.48 36.75
CA PRO A 19 -7.15 -10.92 37.02
C PRO A 19 -6.14 -10.04 36.27
N SER A 20 -4.89 -10.04 36.73
CA SER A 20 -3.80 -9.19 36.23
C SER A 20 -3.51 -9.28 34.72
N TRP A 21 -3.95 -10.33 34.04
CA TRP A 21 -3.86 -10.45 32.58
C TRP A 21 -4.90 -9.61 31.81
N ALA A 22 -5.90 -9.03 32.51
CA ALA A 22 -6.85 -8.07 31.94
C ALA A 22 -6.21 -6.71 31.58
N LEU A 23 -4.91 -6.51 31.84
CA LEU A 23 -4.15 -5.33 31.42
C LEU A 23 -4.02 -5.18 29.90
N ASN A 24 -4.21 -6.25 29.13
CA ASN A 24 -4.02 -6.25 27.67
C ASN A 24 -5.27 -5.82 26.88
N PHE A 25 -6.38 -5.53 27.54
CA PHE A 25 -7.61 -5.12 26.88
C PHE A 25 -7.94 -3.67 27.17
N ILE A 26 -8.38 -2.97 26.14
CA ILE A 26 -8.83 -1.58 26.22
C ILE A 26 -10.29 -1.50 25.79
N GLU A 27 -11.02 -0.55 26.36
CA GLU A 27 -12.40 -0.30 25.96
C GLU A 27 -12.46 0.10 24.49
N TYR A 28 -13.46 -0.43 23.76
CA TYR A 28 -13.64 -0.21 22.33
C TYR A 28 -13.60 1.27 21.95
N ARG A 29 -14.24 2.15 22.73
CA ARG A 29 -14.25 3.60 22.48
C ARG A 29 -12.86 4.23 22.56
N MET A 30 -12.06 3.81 23.55
CA MET A 30 -10.68 4.26 23.68
C MET A 30 -9.85 3.75 22.49
N ALA A 31 -9.99 2.46 22.14
CA ALA A 31 -9.31 1.85 21.00
C ALA A 31 -9.63 2.57 19.69
N ALA A 32 -10.91 2.85 19.43
CA ALA A 32 -11.37 3.58 18.24
C ALA A 32 -10.78 4.99 18.18
N THR A 33 -10.65 5.67 19.32
CA THR A 33 -10.04 7.01 19.40
C THR A 33 -8.54 6.94 19.05
N ILE A 34 -7.80 6.02 19.68
CA ILE A 34 -6.35 5.84 19.46
C ILE A 34 -6.05 5.46 18.00
N THR A 35 -6.87 4.60 17.40
CA THR A 35 -6.63 4.07 16.05
C THR A 35 -7.31 4.87 14.95
N SER A 36 -8.10 5.89 15.28
CA SER A 36 -8.84 6.72 14.32
C SER A 36 -7.95 7.24 13.18
N LEU A 37 -6.75 7.74 13.48
CA LEU A 37 -5.81 8.20 12.45
C LEU A 37 -5.35 7.08 11.52
N SER A 38 -5.14 5.87 12.05
CA SER A 38 -4.76 4.70 11.24
C SER A 38 -5.90 4.24 10.35
N VAL A 39 -7.14 4.24 10.87
CA VAL A 39 -8.35 3.92 10.10
C VAL A 39 -8.60 4.98 9.01
N PHE A 40 -8.34 6.25 9.31
CA PHE A 40 -8.41 7.34 8.33
C PHE A 40 -7.44 7.09 7.18
N GLY A 41 -6.17 6.79 7.50
CA GLY A 41 -5.17 6.44 6.50
C GLY A 41 -5.57 5.23 5.67
N MET A 42 -6.05 4.17 6.32
CA MET A 42 -6.51 2.94 5.67
C MET A 42 -7.63 3.20 4.66
N GLY A 43 -8.61 4.02 5.01
CA GLY A 43 -9.71 4.41 4.12
C GLY A 43 -9.24 5.11 2.85
N GLY A 44 -8.21 5.94 2.96
CA GLY A 44 -7.68 6.71 1.83
C GLY A 44 -6.99 5.84 0.78
N ILE A 45 -6.48 4.66 1.17
CA ILE A 45 -5.70 3.81 0.27
C ILE A 45 -6.54 3.28 -0.89
N ALA A 46 -7.74 2.76 -0.64
CA ALA A 46 -8.58 2.19 -1.70
C ALA A 46 -8.99 3.24 -2.74
N ILE A 47 -9.43 4.42 -2.29
CA ILE A 47 -9.83 5.53 -3.16
C ILE A 47 -8.64 6.10 -3.93
N SER A 48 -7.50 6.31 -3.26
CA SER A 48 -6.29 6.82 -3.93
C SER A 48 -5.75 5.83 -4.97
N MET A 49 -5.80 4.52 -4.71
CA MET A 49 -5.47 3.49 -5.70
C MET A 49 -6.42 3.53 -6.91
N PHE A 50 -7.73 3.68 -6.68
CA PHE A 50 -8.70 3.83 -7.76
C PHE A 50 -8.38 5.03 -8.65
N PHE A 51 -8.22 6.23 -8.07
CA PHE A 51 -7.87 7.42 -8.84
C PHE A 51 -6.50 7.34 -9.51
N THR A 52 -5.54 6.65 -8.89
CA THR A 52 -4.27 6.34 -9.56
C THR A 52 -4.49 5.48 -10.79
N GLY A 53 -5.40 4.49 -10.74
CA GLY A 53 -5.78 3.70 -11.91
C GLY A 53 -6.41 4.54 -13.01
N ILE A 54 -7.32 5.44 -12.65
CA ILE A 54 -7.98 6.37 -13.57
C ILE A 54 -6.98 7.35 -14.21
N ASP A 55 -6.06 7.92 -13.43
CA ASP A 55 -4.98 8.78 -13.94
C ASP A 55 -4.15 8.05 -15.00
N ARG A 56 -3.77 6.80 -14.73
CA ARG A 56 -3.04 5.97 -15.72
C ARG A 56 -3.86 5.70 -16.96
N LEU A 57 -5.16 5.48 -16.83
CA LEU A 57 -6.06 5.31 -17.98
C LEU A 57 -6.11 6.58 -18.83
N PHE A 58 -6.24 7.75 -18.22
CA PHE A 58 -6.21 9.03 -18.93
C PHE A 58 -4.88 9.27 -19.63
N CYS A 59 -3.74 9.01 -18.98
CA CYS A 59 -2.43 9.12 -19.61
C CYS A 59 -2.29 8.22 -20.84
N VAL A 60 -2.87 7.01 -20.80
CA VAL A 60 -2.77 6.05 -21.91
C VAL A 60 -3.75 6.38 -23.04
N VAL A 61 -5.00 6.71 -22.73
CA VAL A 61 -6.06 6.90 -23.74
C VAL A 61 -6.01 8.31 -24.33
N ALA A 62 -5.82 9.34 -23.50
CA ALA A 62 -6.00 10.74 -23.87
C ALA A 62 -4.85 11.62 -23.34
N ALA A 63 -3.61 11.28 -23.69
CA ALA A 63 -2.40 12.00 -23.26
C ALA A 63 -2.44 13.52 -23.55
N GLU A 64 -3.01 13.92 -24.69
CA GLU A 64 -3.14 15.33 -25.09
C GLU A 64 -4.17 16.11 -24.25
N MET A 65 -5.21 15.44 -23.76
CA MET A 65 -6.17 16.08 -22.86
C MET A 65 -5.59 16.19 -21.45
N HIS A 66 -4.90 15.14 -20.99
CA HIS A 66 -4.30 15.09 -19.65
C HIS A 66 -3.27 16.21 -19.43
N SER A 67 -2.50 16.58 -20.47
CA SER A 67 -1.52 17.66 -20.38
C SER A 67 -2.13 19.06 -20.21
N LYS A 68 -3.41 19.24 -20.57
CA LYS A 68 -4.15 20.52 -20.45
C LYS A 68 -4.85 20.70 -19.10
N ILE A 69 -4.98 19.65 -18.31
CA ILE A 69 -5.66 19.70 -17.01
C ILE A 69 -4.74 20.40 -15.99
N ASP A 70 -5.30 21.33 -15.22
CA ASP A 70 -4.59 21.91 -14.07
C ASP A 70 -4.39 20.83 -12.99
N LYS A 71 -3.14 20.42 -12.82
CA LYS A 71 -2.71 19.38 -11.88
C LYS A 71 -3.06 19.72 -10.43
N ARG A 72 -3.05 21.00 -10.05
CA ARG A 72 -3.36 21.42 -8.67
C ARG A 72 -4.83 21.23 -8.36
N LEU A 73 -5.70 21.67 -9.27
CA LEU A 73 -7.14 21.49 -9.13
C LEU A 73 -7.50 20.00 -9.12
N TYR A 74 -6.94 19.23 -10.05
CA TYR A 74 -7.16 17.78 -10.14
C TYR A 74 -6.78 17.03 -8.86
N LEU A 75 -5.56 17.26 -8.34
CA LEU A 75 -5.10 16.65 -7.09
C LEU A 75 -5.93 17.14 -5.88
N GLY A 76 -6.31 18.41 -5.86
CA GLY A 76 -7.18 18.98 -4.83
C GLY A 76 -8.53 18.28 -4.78
N THR A 77 -9.18 18.08 -5.92
CA THR A 77 -10.45 17.35 -6.02
C THR A 77 -10.33 15.92 -5.52
N ILE A 78 -9.30 15.18 -5.95
CA ILE A 78 -9.07 13.81 -5.48
C ILE A 78 -8.85 13.78 -3.96
N THR A 79 -8.07 14.72 -3.44
CA THR A 79 -7.79 14.80 -2.00
C THR A 79 -9.05 15.07 -1.19
N ILE A 80 -9.94 15.94 -1.68
CA ILE A 80 -11.24 16.21 -1.04
C ILE A 80 -12.12 14.96 -1.05
N ILE A 81 -12.22 14.24 -2.18
CA ILE A 81 -13.00 13.00 -2.27
C ILE A 81 -12.46 11.95 -1.31
N CYS A 82 -11.14 11.76 -1.27
CA CYS A 82 -10.49 10.88 -0.29
C CYS A 82 -10.83 11.29 1.15
N ALA A 83 -10.71 12.58 1.48
CA ALA A 83 -10.97 13.08 2.83
C ALA A 83 -12.43 12.85 3.26
N ILE A 84 -13.40 13.09 2.37
CA ILE A 84 -14.82 12.81 2.62
C ILE A 84 -15.03 11.32 2.90
N PHE A 85 -14.46 10.45 2.07
CA PHE A 85 -14.57 9.00 2.26
C PHE A 85 -13.97 8.54 3.59
N CYS A 86 -12.77 9.02 3.93
CA CYS A 86 -12.13 8.73 5.21
C CYS A 86 -12.95 9.26 6.39
N ALA A 87 -13.53 10.46 6.29
CA ALA A 87 -14.39 11.02 7.31
C ALA A 87 -15.66 10.16 7.54
N MET A 88 -16.28 9.64 6.47
CA MET A 88 -17.40 8.69 6.59
C MET A 88 -16.99 7.39 7.31
N LEU A 89 -15.80 6.88 7.05
CA LEU A 89 -15.28 5.70 7.76
C LEU A 89 -15.06 5.97 9.25
N ILE A 90 -14.50 7.13 9.60
CA ILE A 90 -14.33 7.52 11.01
C ILE A 90 -15.69 7.74 11.68
N TYR A 91 -16.64 8.34 11.00
CA TYR A 91 -18.00 8.51 11.51
C TYR A 91 -18.66 7.16 11.82
N THR A 92 -18.64 6.21 10.88
CA THR A 92 -19.21 4.86 11.09
C THR A 92 -18.47 4.08 12.18
N LEU A 93 -17.16 4.28 12.33
CA LEU A 93 -16.37 3.73 13.42
C LEU A 93 -16.86 4.25 14.79
N PHE A 94 -17.06 5.56 14.94
CA PHE A 94 -17.53 6.14 16.20
C PHE A 94 -18.99 5.76 16.52
N LEU A 95 -19.86 5.62 15.51
CA LEU A 95 -21.19 5.04 15.71
C LEU A 95 -21.09 3.61 16.25
N THR A 96 -20.21 2.79 15.68
CA THR A 96 -19.99 1.41 16.15
C THR A 96 -19.41 1.39 17.56
N ALA A 97 -18.54 2.34 17.90
CA ALA A 97 -17.99 2.48 19.23
C ALA A 97 -19.03 2.86 20.30
N GLN A 98 -20.07 3.61 19.92
CA GLN A 98 -21.21 3.88 20.81
C GLN A 98 -22.07 2.63 21.02
N LEU A 99 -22.29 1.84 19.95
CA LEU A 99 -23.06 0.59 20.04
C LEU A 99 -22.35 -0.49 20.86
N LEU A 100 -21.02 -0.51 20.85
CA LEU A 100 -20.18 -1.48 21.56
C LEU A 100 -19.52 -0.87 22.81
N ALA A 101 -20.18 0.10 23.45
CA ALA A 101 -19.68 0.73 24.68
C ALA A 101 -19.47 -0.31 25.79
N GLY A 102 -18.34 -0.24 26.49
CA GLY A 102 -17.97 -1.22 27.53
C GLY A 102 -17.43 -2.56 27.02
N VAL A 103 -17.41 -2.83 25.71
CA VAL A 103 -16.74 -4.01 25.15
C VAL A 103 -15.22 -3.84 25.22
N MET A 104 -14.54 -4.86 25.73
CA MET A 104 -13.08 -4.90 25.86
C MET A 104 -12.47 -5.62 24.65
N ILE A 105 -11.45 -5.00 24.02
CA ILE A 105 -10.77 -5.53 22.83
C ILE A 105 -9.26 -5.44 22.97
N THR A 106 -8.50 -6.18 22.14
CA THR A 106 -7.03 -6.21 22.22
C THR A 106 -6.38 -4.92 21.75
N GLY A 107 -7.13 -4.04 21.07
CA GLY A 107 -6.64 -2.80 20.47
C GLY A 107 -6.03 -2.99 19.07
N CYS A 108 -6.01 -4.22 18.53
CA CYS A 108 -5.66 -4.43 17.12
C CYS A 108 -6.67 -3.75 16.19
N ILE A 109 -6.19 -3.20 15.06
CA ILE A 109 -7.07 -2.54 14.08
C ILE A 109 -8.18 -3.49 13.59
N VAL A 110 -7.88 -4.79 13.47
CA VAL A 110 -8.86 -5.80 13.03
C VAL A 110 -10.06 -5.91 13.98
N ASP A 111 -9.85 -5.66 15.28
CA ASP A 111 -10.90 -5.73 16.30
C ASP A 111 -11.79 -4.49 16.28
N ILE A 112 -11.28 -3.38 15.75
CA ILE A 112 -11.95 -2.07 15.71
C ILE A 112 -12.77 -1.90 14.43
N VAL A 113 -12.46 -2.68 13.40
CA VAL A 113 -13.16 -2.70 12.12
C VAL A 113 -14.11 -3.92 12.09
N GLN A 114 -15.00 -4.00 13.08
CA GLN A 114 -16.02 -5.03 13.20
C GLN A 114 -17.43 -4.43 13.30
N GLY A 115 -18.46 -5.28 13.29
CA GLY A 115 -19.85 -4.82 13.35
C GLY A 115 -20.23 -3.96 12.12
N PRO A 116 -21.08 -2.92 12.30
CA PRO A 116 -21.53 -2.06 11.20
C PRO A 116 -20.39 -1.35 10.46
N SER A 117 -19.39 -0.79 11.17
CA SER A 117 -18.23 -0.14 10.54
C SER A 117 -17.41 -1.14 9.72
N GLY A 118 -17.19 -2.34 10.26
CA GLY A 118 -16.48 -3.42 9.57
C GLY A 118 -17.17 -3.84 8.28
N ASN A 119 -18.48 -4.05 8.32
CA ASN A 119 -19.26 -4.42 7.15
C ASN A 119 -19.26 -3.33 6.08
N PHE A 120 -19.49 -2.08 6.48
CA PHE A 120 -19.44 -0.93 5.56
C PHE A 120 -18.06 -0.79 4.90
N PHE A 121 -17.00 -0.88 5.69
CA PHE A 121 -15.63 -0.82 5.19
C PHE A 121 -15.32 -1.98 4.24
N ALA A 122 -15.64 -3.22 4.61
CA ALA A 122 -15.33 -4.40 3.83
C ALA A 122 -16.05 -4.41 2.48
N LEU A 123 -17.36 -4.12 2.46
CA LEU A 123 -18.16 -4.09 1.23
C LEU A 123 -17.72 -2.96 0.30
N THR A 124 -17.52 -1.75 0.83
CA THR A 124 -17.15 -0.60 0.02
C THR A 124 -15.73 -0.76 -0.53
N THR A 125 -14.80 -1.27 0.27
CA THR A 125 -13.43 -1.55 -0.15
C THR A 125 -13.40 -2.66 -1.20
N LEU A 126 -14.17 -3.75 -1.01
CA LEU A 126 -14.29 -4.81 -2.02
C LEU A 126 -14.79 -4.24 -3.36
N TYR A 127 -15.86 -3.44 -3.33
CA TYR A 127 -16.42 -2.81 -4.52
C TYR A 127 -15.39 -1.92 -5.23
N ILE A 128 -14.73 -1.01 -4.50
CA ILE A 128 -13.71 -0.12 -5.07
C ILE A 128 -12.56 -0.92 -5.67
N ASN A 129 -12.11 -1.99 -5.01
CA ASN A 129 -11.03 -2.85 -5.50
C ASN A 129 -11.41 -3.61 -6.78
N LEU A 130 -12.65 -4.09 -6.89
CA LEU A 130 -13.15 -4.71 -8.11
C LEU A 130 -13.19 -3.72 -9.27
N VAL A 131 -13.72 -2.52 -9.05
CA VAL A 131 -13.74 -1.45 -10.06
C VAL A 131 -12.32 -1.06 -10.46
N THR A 132 -11.42 -0.90 -9.49
CA THR A 132 -10.01 -0.57 -9.73
C THR A 132 -9.31 -1.68 -10.53
N SER A 133 -9.61 -2.95 -10.24
CA SER A 133 -9.09 -4.08 -11.01
C SER A 133 -9.54 -4.03 -12.46
N ALA A 134 -10.82 -3.70 -12.73
CA ALA A 134 -11.34 -3.52 -14.07
C ALA A 134 -10.64 -2.36 -14.80
N VAL A 135 -10.46 -1.20 -14.14
CA VAL A 135 -9.72 -0.06 -14.70
C VAL A 135 -8.30 -0.49 -15.10
N TYR A 136 -7.59 -1.20 -14.23
CA TYR A 136 -6.23 -1.65 -14.55
C TYR A 136 -6.18 -2.71 -15.66
N ALA A 137 -7.18 -3.58 -15.76
CA ALA A 137 -7.29 -4.50 -16.88
C ALA A 137 -7.45 -3.72 -18.21
N ILE A 138 -8.30 -2.69 -18.23
CA ILE A 138 -8.49 -1.81 -19.39
C ILE A 138 -7.19 -1.09 -19.75
N VAL A 139 -6.48 -0.51 -18.76
CA VAL A 139 -5.16 0.11 -18.97
C VAL A 139 -4.18 -0.88 -19.60
N GLY A 140 -4.11 -2.10 -19.07
CA GLY A 140 -3.24 -3.16 -19.58
C GLY A 140 -3.55 -3.51 -21.04
N ILE A 141 -4.83 -3.63 -21.39
CA ILE A 141 -5.30 -3.88 -22.77
C ILE A 141 -4.92 -2.70 -23.68
N ALA A 142 -5.23 -1.47 -23.26
CA ALA A 142 -4.96 -0.26 -24.05
C ALA A 142 -3.47 -0.09 -24.35
N VAL A 143 -2.59 -0.34 -23.36
CA VAL A 143 -1.14 -0.31 -23.59
C VAL A 143 -0.69 -1.44 -24.51
N ARG A 144 -1.24 -2.65 -24.36
CA ARG A 144 -0.91 -3.78 -25.23
C ARG A 144 -1.28 -3.48 -26.69
N MET A 145 -2.45 -2.89 -26.94
CA MET A 145 -2.88 -2.48 -28.28
C MET A 145 -1.94 -1.42 -28.86
N LYS A 146 -1.61 -0.36 -28.11
CA LYS A 146 -0.67 0.68 -28.58
C LYS A 146 0.74 0.14 -28.85
N THR A 147 1.19 -0.83 -28.05
CA THR A 147 2.52 -1.44 -28.23
C THR A 147 2.56 -2.32 -29.48
N ALA A 148 1.47 -3.02 -29.81
CA ALA A 148 1.40 -3.85 -31.02
C ALA A 148 1.47 -3.02 -32.31
N SER A 149 0.95 -1.78 -32.29
CA SER A 149 0.96 -0.88 -33.45
C SER A 149 2.25 -0.08 -33.62
N SER A 150 3.14 -0.05 -32.63
CA SER A 150 4.35 0.79 -32.68
C SER A 150 5.60 -0.03 -32.99
N ILE A 151 6.21 0.20 -34.16
CA ILE A 151 7.42 -0.48 -34.65
C ILE A 151 8.71 0.05 -33.95
N ALA A 152 8.62 1.05 -33.07
CA ALA A 152 9.77 1.81 -32.60
C ALA A 152 10.48 1.26 -31.31
N PRO A 153 11.81 1.46 -31.18
CA PRO A 153 12.62 1.02 -30.04
C PRO A 153 12.33 1.73 -28.70
N GLN A 154 11.58 2.85 -28.72
CA GLN A 154 11.11 3.53 -27.50
C GLN A 154 10.10 2.68 -26.68
N SER A 155 9.58 1.60 -27.27
CA SER A 155 8.68 0.64 -26.64
C SER A 155 9.32 -0.15 -25.48
N ALA A 156 10.64 -0.36 -25.48
CA ALA A 156 11.29 -1.23 -24.50
C ALA A 156 11.25 -0.67 -23.06
N THR A 157 11.56 0.62 -22.89
CA THR A 157 11.52 1.30 -21.58
C THR A 157 10.08 1.39 -21.05
N ASN A 158 9.13 1.76 -21.91
CA ASN A 158 7.72 1.86 -21.56
C ASN A 158 7.14 0.49 -21.15
N ARG A 159 7.55 -0.59 -21.85
CA ARG A 159 7.13 -1.96 -21.52
C ARG A 159 7.68 -2.43 -20.17
N ARG A 160 8.90 -2.02 -19.82
CA ARG A 160 9.48 -2.30 -18.49
C ARG A 160 8.70 -1.59 -17.39
N ILE A 161 8.42 -0.29 -17.56
CA ILE A 161 7.64 0.50 -16.60
C ILE A 161 6.24 -0.11 -16.40
N LEU A 162 5.58 -0.52 -17.48
CA LEU A 162 4.27 -1.15 -17.41
C LEU A 162 4.28 -2.47 -16.63
N ARG A 163 5.26 -3.35 -16.86
CA ARG A 163 5.38 -4.62 -16.12
C ARG A 163 5.55 -4.39 -14.63
N CYS A 164 6.32 -3.36 -14.27
CA CYS A 164 6.56 -3.00 -12.88
C CYS A 164 5.28 -2.45 -12.22
N LEU A 165 4.57 -1.57 -12.93
CA LEU A 165 3.28 -1.08 -12.48
C LEU A 165 2.28 -2.24 -12.28
N PHE A 166 2.21 -3.17 -13.23
CA PHE A 166 1.37 -4.36 -13.13
C PHE A 166 1.73 -5.22 -11.91
N ALA A 167 3.01 -5.41 -11.61
CA ALA A 167 3.44 -6.16 -10.43
C ALA A 167 3.02 -5.46 -9.12
N ILE A 168 3.20 -4.12 -9.03
CA ILE A 168 2.72 -3.33 -7.88
C ILE A 168 1.21 -3.50 -7.71
N ILE A 169 0.47 -3.40 -8.81
CA ILE A 169 -1.00 -3.50 -8.79
C ILE A 169 -1.42 -4.92 -8.40
N ALA A 170 -0.86 -5.96 -9.00
CA ALA A 170 -1.24 -7.34 -8.72
C ALA A 170 -0.97 -7.70 -7.26
N LEU A 171 0.19 -7.29 -6.74
CA LEU A 171 0.55 -7.54 -5.35
C LEU A 171 -0.29 -6.70 -4.39
N ASN A 172 -0.56 -5.43 -4.71
CA ASN A 172 -1.44 -4.59 -3.90
C ASN A 172 -2.88 -5.10 -3.90
N MET A 173 -3.47 -5.17 -5.08
CA MET A 173 -4.84 -5.59 -5.27
C MET A 173 -5.08 -7.00 -4.74
N GLY A 174 -4.12 -7.92 -4.92
CA GLY A 174 -4.20 -9.28 -4.40
C GLY A 174 -4.33 -9.32 -2.88
N GLY A 175 -3.52 -8.54 -2.15
CA GLY A 175 -3.61 -8.47 -0.68
C GLY A 175 -4.94 -7.90 -0.20
N TYR A 176 -5.44 -6.84 -0.84
CA TYR A 176 -6.73 -6.24 -0.50
C TYR A 176 -7.92 -7.12 -0.84
N ILE A 177 -7.95 -7.74 -2.02
CA ILE A 177 -9.02 -8.66 -2.43
C ILE A 177 -9.03 -9.91 -1.55
N LEU A 178 -7.86 -10.48 -1.23
CA LEU A 178 -7.78 -11.65 -0.36
C LEU A 178 -8.37 -11.35 1.03
N ASN A 179 -7.97 -10.23 1.64
CA ASN A 179 -8.44 -9.84 2.96
C ASN A 179 -9.94 -9.47 2.97
N THR A 180 -10.39 -8.66 2.02
CA THR A 180 -11.81 -8.27 1.95
C THR A 180 -12.72 -9.41 1.51
N GLY A 181 -12.26 -10.26 0.60
CA GLY A 181 -12.95 -11.49 0.21
C GLY A 181 -13.11 -12.45 1.38
N TYR A 182 -12.09 -12.61 2.22
CA TYR A 182 -12.21 -13.36 3.47
C TYR A 182 -13.28 -12.78 4.39
N VAL A 183 -13.26 -11.47 4.65
CA VAL A 183 -14.23 -10.81 5.55
C VAL A 183 -15.66 -10.95 5.04
N VAL A 184 -15.90 -10.79 3.74
CA VAL A 184 -17.25 -10.77 3.17
C VAL A 184 -17.79 -12.17 2.87
N LEU A 185 -16.96 -13.08 2.37
CA LEU A 185 -17.40 -14.38 1.84
C LEU A 185 -17.16 -15.54 2.82
N LEU A 186 -16.01 -15.57 3.49
CA LEU A 186 -15.58 -16.72 4.30
C LEU A 186 -15.90 -16.56 5.78
N ARG A 187 -15.66 -15.37 6.34
CA ARG A 187 -15.89 -15.09 7.77
C ARG A 187 -17.32 -15.42 8.22
N PRO A 188 -18.40 -15.09 7.47
CA PRO A 188 -19.76 -15.44 7.89
C PRO A 188 -20.04 -16.95 7.96
N ALA A 189 -19.26 -17.77 7.25
CA ALA A 189 -19.39 -19.22 7.27
C ALA A 189 -18.63 -19.89 8.43
N ILE A 190 -17.73 -19.16 9.11
CA ILE A 190 -16.94 -19.68 10.23
C ILE A 190 -17.67 -19.39 11.53
N THR A 191 -18.20 -20.44 12.17
CA THR A 191 -18.96 -20.33 13.42
C THR A 191 -18.08 -20.13 14.65
N TRP A 192 -16.81 -20.58 14.62
CA TRP A 192 -15.88 -20.49 15.74
C TRP A 192 -15.13 -19.14 15.75
N PRO A 193 -15.34 -18.26 16.74
CA PRO A 193 -14.82 -16.89 16.72
C PRO A 193 -13.29 -16.80 16.75
N VAL A 194 -12.64 -17.69 17.51
CA VAL A 194 -11.16 -17.76 17.58
C VAL A 194 -10.57 -18.13 16.22
N THR A 195 -11.18 -19.10 15.54
CA THR A 195 -10.76 -19.50 14.18
C THR A 195 -10.97 -18.37 13.19
N ALA A 196 -12.12 -17.68 13.26
CA ALA A 196 -12.40 -16.53 12.40
C ALA A 196 -11.40 -15.38 12.61
N TRP A 197 -11.04 -15.10 13.87
CA TRP A 197 -10.02 -14.11 14.20
C TRP A 197 -8.63 -14.52 13.71
N PHE A 198 -8.24 -15.77 13.93
CA PHE A 198 -6.94 -16.29 13.48
C PHE A 198 -6.77 -16.14 11.96
N TRP A 199 -7.78 -16.56 11.18
CA TRP A 199 -7.74 -16.42 9.73
C TRP A 199 -7.75 -14.97 9.27
N GLN A 200 -8.46 -14.07 9.98
CA GLN A 200 -8.42 -12.63 9.70
C GLN A 200 -7.00 -12.07 9.81
N VAL A 201 -6.25 -12.48 10.84
CA VAL A 201 -4.85 -12.07 11.04
C VAL A 201 -3.97 -12.61 9.92
N ILE A 202 -4.15 -13.87 9.53
CA ILE A 202 -3.41 -14.49 8.43
C ILE A 202 -3.66 -13.75 7.11
N THR A 203 -4.92 -13.41 6.78
CA THR A 203 -5.24 -12.68 5.54
C THR A 203 -4.80 -11.23 5.56
N ALA A 204 -4.59 -10.64 6.76
CA ALA A 204 -4.04 -9.31 6.91
C ALA A 204 -2.52 -9.25 6.66
N ILE A 205 -1.78 -10.36 6.74
CA ILE A 205 -0.34 -10.38 6.47
C ILE A 205 -0.04 -9.97 5.02
N PRO A 206 -0.63 -10.60 3.97
CA PRO A 206 -0.46 -10.17 2.58
C PRO A 206 -0.84 -8.70 2.33
N LEU A 207 -1.88 -8.22 3.01
CA LEU A 207 -2.31 -6.81 2.94
C LEU A 207 -1.22 -5.85 3.43
N ASN A 208 -0.59 -6.15 4.57
CA ASN A 208 0.49 -5.32 5.11
C ASN A 208 1.76 -5.40 4.25
N ILE A 209 2.11 -6.59 3.77
CA ILE A 209 3.22 -6.78 2.82
C ILE A 209 2.98 -5.93 1.57
N SER A 210 1.74 -5.94 1.05
CA SER A 210 1.32 -5.09 -0.06
C SER A 210 1.60 -3.62 0.25
N ALA A 211 1.04 -3.09 1.34
CA ALA A 211 1.20 -1.69 1.70
C ALA A 211 2.68 -1.28 1.83
N ALA A 212 3.50 -2.12 2.48
CA ALA A 212 4.92 -1.88 2.70
C ALA A 212 5.77 -2.00 1.41
N SER A 213 5.37 -2.85 0.46
CA SER A 213 6.13 -3.14 -0.76
C SER A 213 6.19 -1.98 -1.77
N ASN A 214 5.28 -1.00 -1.65
CA ASN A 214 5.19 0.13 -2.58
C ASN A 214 6.52 0.87 -2.74
N GLY A 215 7.19 1.20 -1.62
CA GLY A 215 8.48 1.88 -1.63
C GLY A 215 9.59 1.06 -2.31
N PRO A 216 9.88 -0.18 -1.84
CA PRO A 216 10.86 -1.06 -2.46
C PRO A 216 10.61 -1.28 -3.95
N ILE A 217 9.38 -1.59 -4.36
CA ILE A 217 9.09 -1.84 -5.78
C ILE A 217 9.32 -0.57 -6.60
N LEU A 218 8.86 0.61 -6.16
CA LEU A 218 9.14 1.87 -6.85
C LEU A 218 10.65 2.13 -7.00
N TYR A 219 11.42 1.89 -5.94
CA TYR A 219 12.87 2.04 -5.98
C TYR A 219 13.58 1.11 -6.98
N PHE A 220 13.20 -0.17 -7.03
CA PHE A 220 13.83 -1.11 -7.98
C PHE A 220 13.41 -0.84 -9.43
N THR A 221 12.21 -0.32 -9.64
CA THR A 221 11.59 -0.25 -10.97
C THR A 221 11.68 1.11 -11.66
N SER A 222 11.71 2.21 -10.90
CA SER A 222 11.71 3.58 -11.45
C SER A 222 13.06 4.26 -11.26
N SER A 223 13.72 4.60 -12.38
CA SER A 223 14.96 5.39 -12.36
C SER A 223 14.74 6.82 -11.88
N GLU A 224 13.57 7.39 -12.16
CA GLU A 224 13.19 8.72 -11.68
C GLU A 224 13.04 8.72 -10.17
N TYR A 225 12.32 7.73 -9.61
CA TYR A 225 12.17 7.60 -8.16
C TYR A 225 13.52 7.44 -7.48
N ARG A 226 14.44 6.62 -8.03
CA ARG A 226 15.81 6.53 -7.51
C ARG A 226 16.54 7.86 -7.54
N ARG A 227 16.45 8.61 -8.64
CA ARG A 227 17.10 9.92 -8.77
C ARG A 227 16.61 10.87 -7.70
N GLU A 228 15.29 10.99 -7.53
CA GLU A 228 14.70 11.84 -6.50
C GLU A 228 15.05 11.35 -5.08
N PHE A 229 15.06 10.04 -4.84
CA PHE A 229 15.46 9.45 -3.57
C PHE A 229 16.93 9.76 -3.23
N HIS A 230 17.83 9.66 -4.21
CA HIS A 230 19.23 10.07 -4.04
C HIS A 230 19.37 11.57 -3.78
N SER A 231 18.54 12.40 -4.42
CA SER A 231 18.51 13.85 -4.22
C SER A 231 17.97 14.26 -2.85
N ALA A 232 16.98 13.52 -2.31
CA ALA A 232 16.41 13.77 -0.99
C ALA A 232 17.33 13.32 0.15
N PHE A 233 18.16 12.28 -0.08
CA PHE A 233 19.06 11.72 0.92
C PHE A 233 20.55 11.77 0.51
N PRO A 234 21.09 12.95 0.13
CA PRO A 234 22.42 13.06 -0.44
C PRO A 234 23.50 12.59 0.54
N CYS A 235 23.34 12.84 1.84
CA CYS A 235 24.29 12.47 2.88
C CYS A 235 24.46 10.96 3.05
N VAL A 236 23.38 10.18 2.86
CA VAL A 236 23.41 8.71 2.99
C VAL A 236 24.25 8.11 1.85
N PHE A 237 24.07 8.64 0.63
CA PHE A 237 24.72 8.11 -0.56
C PHE A 237 26.10 8.68 -0.85
N GLN A 238 26.39 9.91 -0.41
CA GLN A 238 27.75 10.47 -0.49
C GLN A 238 28.74 9.72 0.40
N LYS A 239 28.32 9.18 1.54
CA LYS A 239 29.18 8.32 2.37
C LYS A 239 29.42 6.96 1.72
N ALA A 240 28.43 6.41 1.02
CA ALA A 240 28.55 5.14 0.30
C ALA A 240 29.40 5.22 -0.98
N SER A 241 29.46 6.37 -1.66
CA SER A 241 30.22 6.53 -2.91
C SER A 241 31.72 6.82 -2.72
N LYS A 242 32.10 7.42 -1.58
CA LYS A 242 33.51 7.71 -1.23
C LYS A 242 34.43 6.49 -1.24
N PRO A 243 34.09 5.33 -0.65
CA PRO A 243 34.95 4.15 -0.69
C PRO A 243 35.15 3.60 -2.11
N THR A 244 34.10 3.55 -2.93
CA THR A 244 34.17 3.07 -4.32
C THR A 244 35.01 4.00 -5.20
N GLN A 245 34.88 5.32 -5.04
CA GLN A 245 35.73 6.28 -5.76
C GLN A 245 37.20 6.23 -5.33
N ARG A 246 37.48 6.01 -4.04
CA ARG A 246 38.86 5.80 -3.57
C ARG A 246 39.46 4.53 -4.18
N MET A 247 38.71 3.43 -4.17
CA MET A 247 39.16 2.16 -4.75
C MET A 247 39.44 2.28 -6.26
N LEU A 248 38.55 2.91 -7.02
CA LEU A 248 38.75 3.18 -8.45
C LEU A 248 39.99 4.05 -8.70
N LYS A 249 40.20 5.12 -7.93
CA LYS A 249 41.42 5.95 -8.04
C LYS A 249 42.69 5.14 -7.77
N THR A 250 42.70 4.25 -6.78
CA THR A 250 43.86 3.38 -6.48
C THR A 250 44.14 2.41 -7.63
N ILE A 251 43.10 1.82 -8.25
CA ILE A 251 43.24 0.92 -9.40
C ILE A 251 43.83 1.69 -10.60
N THR A 252 43.30 2.87 -10.91
CA THR A 252 43.80 3.68 -12.03
C THR A 252 45.24 4.14 -11.79
N LEU A 253 45.61 4.47 -10.54
CA LEU A 253 46.97 4.86 -10.19
C LEU A 253 47.95 3.68 -10.32
N LYS A 254 47.58 2.49 -9.83
CA LYS A 254 48.39 1.27 -9.98
C LYS A 254 48.61 0.91 -11.45
N ARG A 255 47.57 1.05 -12.28
CA ARG A 255 47.69 0.82 -13.73
C ARG A 255 48.67 1.81 -14.38
N LYS A 256 48.54 3.10 -14.07
CA LYS A 256 49.45 4.14 -14.58
C LYS A 256 50.91 3.94 -14.12
N VAL A 257 51.13 3.40 -12.93
CA VAL A 257 52.48 3.07 -12.43
C VAL A 257 53.04 1.82 -13.10
N ALA A 258 52.21 0.81 -13.37
CA ALA A 258 52.63 -0.39 -14.09
C ALA A 258 53.00 -0.10 -15.56
N ASP A 259 52.31 0.87 -16.17
CA ASP A 259 52.56 1.29 -17.56
C ASP A 259 53.71 2.31 -17.69
N MET A 260 54.34 2.74 -16.59
CA MET A 260 55.50 3.63 -16.68
C MET A 260 56.71 2.87 -17.24
N PRO A 261 57.37 3.38 -18.29
CA PRO A 261 58.54 2.74 -18.88
C PRO A 261 59.63 2.61 -17.81
N LYS A 262 60.11 1.38 -17.61
CA LYS A 262 61.21 1.11 -16.67
C LYS A 262 62.42 1.92 -17.14
N LEU A 263 62.77 2.97 -16.38
CA LEU A 263 63.99 3.73 -16.59
C LEU A 263 65.15 2.73 -16.52
N LYS A 264 65.84 2.54 -17.66
CA LYS A 264 67.11 1.83 -17.70
C LYS A 264 68.11 2.67 -16.91
N ILE A 265 68.36 2.26 -15.68
CA ILE A 265 69.46 2.80 -14.90
C ILE A 265 70.74 2.28 -15.54
N HIS A 266 71.48 3.16 -16.20
CA HIS A 266 72.85 2.86 -16.61
C HIS A 266 73.71 2.82 -15.35
N SER A 267 74.10 1.62 -14.94
CA SER A 267 75.15 1.40 -13.94
C SER A 267 76.48 1.85 -14.54
N PHE A 268 77.10 2.83 -13.91
CA PHE A 268 78.50 3.21 -14.12
C PHE A 268 79.43 2.19 -13.43
#